data_AF-A0A3S4U9X4-F1
#
_entry.id   AF-A0A3S4U9X4-F1
#
_cell.length_a   1.000
_cell.length_b   1.000
_cell.length_c   1.000
_cell.angle_alpha   90.00
_cell.angle_beta   90.00
_cell.angle_gamma   90.00
#
_symmetry.space_group_name_H-M   'P 1'
#
loop_
_entity.id
_entity.type
_entity.pdbx_description
1 polymer ?
#
loop_
_entity_poly.entity_id
_entity_poly.type
_entity_poly.pdbx_seq_one_letter_code
_entity_poly.pdbx_strand_id
1 'polypeptide(L)' 'MGNTFVYPLAGYSKKIKNLNELQEGAKVVVPNDPSNRGRALILLEKQGLIKLKDANNLLSTVLDIVENPKI' A
#
# COMPACT_ATOMS: atom_id res chain seq x y z
N MET A 1 1.20 -9.53 30.17
CA MET A 1 1.01 -8.33 29.32
C MET A 1 1.56 -8.67 27.95
N GLY A 2 0.71 -8.72 26.92
CA GLY A 2 1.13 -9.12 25.58
C GLY A 2 1.82 -7.95 24.87
N ASN A 3 3.12 -8.08 24.58
CA ASN A 3 3.83 -7.09 23.78
C ASN A 3 3.30 -7.16 22.34
N THR A 4 2.50 -6.18 21.96
CA THR A 4 2.11 -6.00 20.55
C THR A 4 3.26 -5.32 19.84
N PHE A 5 4.07 -6.09 19.11
CA PHE A 5 5.12 -5.54 18.27
C PHE A 5 4.49 -5.00 16.98
N VAL A 6 4.53 -3.69 16.82
CA VAL A 6 4.14 -3.04 15.56
C VAL A 6 5.34 -3.09 14.63
N TYR A 7 5.33 -4.00 13.67
CA TYR A 7 6.37 -4.04 12.64
C TYR A 7 6.12 -2.96 11.59
N PRO A 8 7.11 -2.11 11.29
CA PRO A 8 7.00 -1.16 10.19
C PRO A 8 6.93 -1.94 8.87
N LEU A 9 5.91 -1.64 8.07
CA LEU A 9 5.81 -2.13 6.70
C LEU A 9 6.51 -1.11 5.79
N ALA A 10 7.42 -1.58 4.93
CA ALA A 10 8.11 -0.74 3.96
C ALA A 10 7.97 -1.32 2.55
N GLY A 11 7.80 -0.45 1.57
CA GLY A 11 7.91 -0.81 0.16
C GLY A 11 9.38 -0.84 -0.26
N TYR A 12 9.74 -1.80 -1.11
CA TYR A 12 11.08 -1.91 -1.67
C TYR A 12 11.02 -1.90 -3.19
N SER A 13 11.99 -1.27 -3.82
CA SER A 13 12.18 -1.32 -5.26
C SER A 13 13.64 -1.57 -5.61
N LYS A 14 13.85 -2.38 -6.65
CA LYS A 14 15.18 -2.57 -7.26
C LYS A 14 15.45 -1.55 -8.37
N LYS A 15 14.40 -0.89 -8.89
CA LYS A 15 14.48 -0.04 -10.09
C LYS A 15 14.49 1.45 -9.76
N ILE A 16 13.74 1.85 -8.74
CA ILE A 16 13.58 3.25 -8.35
C ILE A 16 14.13 3.45 -6.94
N LYS A 17 14.75 4.60 -6.70
CA LYS A 17 15.24 4.98 -5.36
C LYS A 17 14.24 5.87 -4.63
N ASN A 18 13.51 6.68 -5.37
CA ASN A 18 12.51 7.61 -4.83
C ASN A 18 11.12 7.33 -5.40
N LEU A 19 10.10 7.65 -4.60
CA LEU A 19 8.69 7.50 -5.00
C LEU A 19 8.34 8.33 -6.26
N ASN A 20 9.02 9.47 -6.45
CA ASN A 20 8.81 10.36 -7.59
C ASN A 20 9.25 9.74 -8.92
N GLU A 21 10.15 8.76 -8.89
CA GLU A 21 10.61 8.02 -10.08
C GLU A 21 9.60 6.95 -10.52
N LEU A 22 8.51 6.74 -9.75
CA LEU A 22 7.45 5.80 -10.11
C LEU A 22 6.75 6.30 -11.38
N GLN A 23 6.99 5.58 -12.48
CA GLN A 23 6.40 5.83 -13.78
C GLN A 23 4.90 5.51 -13.79
N GLU A 24 4.16 6.15 -14.70
CA GLU A 24 2.77 5.82 -14.97
C GLU A 24 2.66 4.38 -15.50
N GLY A 25 1.64 3.64 -15.06
CA GLY A 25 1.48 2.21 -15.36
C GLY A 25 2.43 1.28 -14.59
N ALA A 26 3.12 1.78 -13.55
CA ALA A 26 3.97 0.95 -12.71
C ALA A 26 3.16 -0.15 -12.00
N LYS A 27 3.70 -1.37 -12.00
CA LYS A 27 3.10 -2.51 -11.28
C LYS A 27 3.64 -2.58 -9.85
N VAL A 28 2.73 -2.48 -8.89
CA VAL A 28 3.02 -2.69 -7.46
C VAL A 28 2.52 -4.07 -7.05
N VAL A 29 3.40 -4.88 -6.46
CA VAL A 29 3.04 -6.19 -5.91
C VAL A 29 2.66 -6.01 -4.44
N VAL A 30 1.49 -6.50 -4.06
CA VAL A 30 0.99 -6.50 -2.68
C VAL A 30 0.87 -7.93 -2.15
N PRO A 31 0.92 -8.14 -0.82
CA PRO A 31 0.68 -9.45 -0.21
C PRO A 31 -0.70 -10.02 -0.59
N ASN A 32 -0.80 -11.36 -0.60
CA ASN A 32 -2.06 -12.05 -0.90
C ASN A 32 -2.85 -12.47 0.36
N ASP A 33 -2.30 -12.29 1.56
CA ASP A 33 -3.08 -12.50 2.78
C ASP A 33 -3.88 -11.22 3.15
N PRO A 34 -5.12 -11.33 3.66
CA PRO A 34 -5.99 -10.16 3.87
C PRO A 34 -5.37 -9.07 4.76
N SER A 35 -4.77 -9.47 5.88
CA SER A 35 -4.24 -8.55 6.88
C SER A 35 -3.03 -7.75 6.36
N ASN A 36 -2.05 -8.40 5.72
CA ASN A 36 -0.89 -7.69 5.19
C ASN A 36 -1.21 -6.95 3.90
N ARG A 37 -2.17 -7.45 3.10
CA ARG A 37 -2.68 -6.73 1.92
C ARG A 37 -3.30 -5.40 2.32
N GLY A 38 -4.20 -5.39 3.31
CA GLY A 38 -4.81 -4.15 3.79
C GLY A 38 -3.76 -3.18 4.32
N ARG A 39 -2.78 -3.64 5.12
CA ARG A 39 -1.67 -2.79 5.59
C ARG A 39 -0.83 -2.22 4.44
N ALA A 40 -0.58 -3.00 3.38
CA ALA A 40 0.14 -2.53 2.20
C ALA A 40 -0.66 -1.46 1.43
N LEU A 41 -1.96 -1.65 1.26
CA LEU A 41 -2.83 -0.69 0.60
C LEU A 41 -2.92 0.64 1.38
N ILE A 42 -3.08 0.57 2.70
CA ILE A 42 -3.07 1.76 3.57
C ILE A 42 -1.72 2.47 3.48
N LEU A 43 -0.61 1.74 3.41
CA LEU A 43 0.71 2.34 3.22
C LEU A 43 0.81 3.08 1.88
N LEU A 44 0.30 2.51 0.78
CA LEU A 44 0.29 3.15 -0.54
C LEU A 44 -0.56 4.41 -0.54
N GLU A 45 -1.72 4.39 0.13
CA GLU A 45 -2.56 5.57 0.31
C GLU A 45 -1.88 6.66 1.12
N LYS A 46 -1.21 6.30 2.22
CA LYS A 46 -0.44 7.27 3.03
C LYS A 46 0.70 7.92 2.25
N GLN A 47 1.19 7.27 1.19
CA GLN A 47 2.19 7.82 0.28
C GLN A 47 1.56 8.59 -0.90
N GLY A 48 0.22 8.72 -0.95
CA GLY A 48 -0.50 9.43 -2.00
C GLY A 48 -0.50 8.73 -3.35
N LEU A 49 -0.15 7.43 -3.39
CA LEU A 49 -0.08 6.67 -4.65
C LEU A 49 -1.44 6.17 -5.11
N ILE A 50 -2.34 5.89 -4.17
CA ILE A 50 -3.72 5.47 -4.38
C ILE A 50 -4.60 6.16 -3.35
N LYS A 51 -5.92 6.06 -3.51
CA LYS A 51 -6.87 6.45 -2.48
C LYS A 51 -7.82 5.28 -2.20
N LEU A 52 -7.99 4.97 -0.93
CA LEU A 52 -8.93 3.93 -0.51
C LEU A 52 -10.28 4.55 -0.16
N LYS A 53 -11.34 3.76 -0.31
CA LYS A 53 -12.67 4.13 0.19
C LYS A 53 -12.65 4.31 1.72
N ASP A 54 -11.92 3.44 2.41
CA ASP A 54 -11.67 3.52 3.85
C ASP A 54 -10.20 3.23 4.17
N ALA A 55 -9.48 4.30 4.51
CA ALA A 55 -8.08 4.32 4.89
C ALA A 55 -7.75 3.54 6.18
N ASN A 56 -8.77 3.25 7.00
CA ASN A 56 -8.59 2.58 8.29
C ASN A 56 -8.99 1.10 8.25
N ASN A 57 -9.52 0.63 7.12
CA ASN A 57 -9.91 -0.75 6.96
C ASN A 57 -8.69 -1.65 6.72
N LEU A 58 -8.31 -2.41 7.75
CA LEU A 58 -7.21 -3.38 7.69
C LEU A 58 -7.46 -4.58 6.77
N LEU A 59 -8.69 -4.74 6.28
CA LEU A 59 -9.10 -5.76 5.31
C LEU A 59 -9.41 -5.15 3.94
N SER A 60 -8.97 -3.91 3.70
CA SER A 60 -9.06 -3.28 2.38
C SER A 60 -8.49 -4.18 1.29
N THR A 61 -9.17 -4.20 0.16
CA THR A 61 -8.82 -4.96 -1.03
C THR A 61 -8.52 -4.02 -2.18
N VAL A 62 -8.03 -4.57 -3.29
CA VAL A 62 -7.80 -3.79 -4.52
C VAL A 62 -9.11 -3.21 -5.07
N LEU A 63 -10.26 -3.81 -4.73
CA LEU A 63 -11.58 -3.31 -5.12
C LEU A 63 -12.01 -2.05 -4.35
N ASP A 64 -11.36 -1.77 -3.21
CA ASP A 64 -11.64 -0.61 -2.37
C ASP A 64 -10.85 0.64 -2.81
N ILE A 65 -10.08 0.54 -3.90
CA ILE A 65 -9.33 1.67 -4.47
C ILE A 65 -10.29 2.54 -5.27
N VAL A 66 -10.45 3.79 -4.84
CA VAL A 66 -11.36 4.77 -5.48
C VAL A 66 -10.63 5.70 -6.44
N GLU A 67 -9.34 5.96 -6.21
CA GLU A 67 -8.51 6.77 -7.10
C GLU A 67 -7.13 6.14 -7.24
N ASN A 68 -6.59 6.17 -8.47
CA ASN A 68 -5.24 5.69 -8.77
C ASN A 68 -4.56 6.63 -9.79
N PRO A 69 -3.93 7.72 -9.34
CA PRO A 69 -3.38 8.76 -10.21
C PRO A 69 -2.17 8.32 -11.05
N LYS A 70 -1.64 7.11 -10.84
CA LYS A 70 -0.42 6.59 -11.48
C LYS A 70 -0.68 5.38 -12.39
N ILE A 71 -1.94 4.99 -12.61
CA ILE A 71 -2.35 3.91 -13.54
C ILE A 71 -3.24 4.47 -14.64
#